data_AF-A0A933E578-F1
#
_entry.id   AF-A0A933E578-F1
#
_cell.length_a   1.000
_cell.length_b   1.000
_cell.length_c   1.000
_cell.angle_alpha   90.00
_cell.angle_beta   90.00
_cell.angle_gamma   90.00
#
_symmetry.space_group_name_H-M   'P 1'
#
loop_
_entity.id
_entity.type
_entity.pdbx_description
1 polymer ?
#
loop_
_entity_poly.entity_id
_entity_poly.type
_entity_poly.pdbx_seq_one_letter_code
_entity_poly.pdbx_strand_id
1 'polypeptide(L)' 'MPFSPPESFNLADYCLDARVREGRGGRTAILCGERRLTYTQVQALANRFGNVLTSLGVRQEERVLIALPDIPEFPAA' A
#
# COMPACT_ATOMS: atom_id res chain seq x y z
N MET A 1 14.85 21.90 0.78
CA MET A 1 15.58 21.17 -0.27
C MET A 1 14.58 20.38 -1.08
N PRO A 2 14.66 20.37 -2.43
CA PRO A 2 13.85 19.46 -3.23
C PRO A 2 14.28 18.01 -2.94
N PHE A 3 13.30 17.13 -2.76
CA PHE A 3 13.54 15.70 -2.65
C PHE A 3 13.96 15.15 -4.02
N SER A 4 15.10 14.46 -4.08
CA SER A 4 15.53 13.74 -5.28
C SER A 4 15.36 12.24 -5.02
N PRO A 5 14.42 11.56 -5.70
CA PRO A 5 14.24 10.12 -5.51
C PRO A 5 15.45 9.34 -6.04
N PRO A 6 15.71 8.15 -5.50
CA PRO A 6 16.72 7.23 -6.02
C PRO A 6 16.34 6.72 -7.42
N GLU A 7 17.32 6.16 -8.14
CA GLU A 7 17.12 5.55 -9.46
C GLU A 7 16.08 4.41 -9.44
N SER A 8 16.06 3.63 -8.36
CA SER A 8 15.03 2.62 -8.10
C SER A 8 14.22 3.01 -6.87
N PHE A 9 12.91 3.17 -7.06
CA PHE A 9 11.97 3.57 -6.03
C PHE A 9 10.67 2.79 -6.15
N ASN A 10 10.16 2.27 -5.03
CA ASN A 10 8.85 1.66 -4.94
C ASN A 10 8.01 2.44 -3.92
N LEU A 11 6.86 2.94 -4.36
CA LEU A 11 6.00 3.79 -3.54
C LEU A 11 5.33 3.00 -2.39
N ALA A 12 4.89 1.77 -2.65
CA ALA A 12 4.32 0.90 -1.63
C ALA A 12 5.36 0.60 -0.54
N ASP A 13 6.61 0.32 -0.93
CA ASP A 13 7.70 0.11 0.03
C ASP A 13 7.92 1.33 0.92
N TYR A 14 8.11 2.50 0.30
CA TYR A 14 8.41 3.74 1.01
C TYR A 14 7.31 4.13 2.02
N CYS A 15 6.05 4.00 1.60
CA CYS A 15 4.89 4.40 2.39
C CYS A 15 4.48 3.34 3.43
N LEU A 16 4.69 2.06 3.15
CA LEU A 16 4.07 0.95 3.88
C LEU A 16 5.11 -0.04 4.41
N ASP A 17 5.81 -0.78 3.54
CA ASP A 17 6.69 -1.88 3.96
C ASP A 17 7.87 -1.39 4.81
N ALA A 18 8.43 -0.22 4.49
CA ALA A 18 9.47 0.42 5.29
C ALA A 18 9.00 0.69 6.72
N ARG A 19 7.73 1.10 6.94
CA ARG A 19 7.20 1.35 8.28
C ARG A 19 7.10 0.07 9.09
N VAL A 20 6.75 -1.04 8.44
CA VAL A 20 6.74 -2.35 9.09
C VAL A 20 8.16 -2.79 9.46
N ARG A 21 9.14 -2.66 8.54
CA ARG A 21 10.56 -2.98 8.82
C ARG A 21 11.18 -2.09 9.89
N GLU A 22 10.73 -0.84 10.01
CA GLU A 22 11.12 0.10 11.09
C GLU A 22 10.50 -0.27 12.46
N GLY A 23 9.77 -1.38 12.58
CA GLY A 23 9.11 -1.80 13.82
C GLY A 23 7.83 -1.02 14.14
N ARG A 24 7.32 -0.22 13.20
CA ARG A 24 6.09 0.58 13.37
C ARG A 24 4.84 -0.14 12.90
N GLY A 25 4.92 -1.45 12.64
CA GLY A 25 3.81 -2.26 12.12
C GLY A 25 2.52 -2.17 12.94
N GLY A 26 2.62 -2.07 14.27
CA GLY A 26 1.48 -1.91 15.18
C GLY A 26 0.89 -0.50 15.25
N ARG A 27 1.53 0.52 14.66
CA ARG A 27 1.03 1.89 14.65
C ARG A 27 -0.14 2.00 13.66
N THR A 28 -1.20 2.71 14.05
CA THR A 28 -2.32 3.04 13.16
C THR A 28 -1.84 3.85 11.95
N ALA A 29 -2.13 3.35 10.75
CA ALA A 29 -1.84 3.96 9.46
C ALA A 29 -3.07 4.61 8.84
N ILE A 30 -4.25 4.00 8.97
CA ILE A 30 -5.52 4.50 8.42
C ILE A 30 -6.56 4.61 9.53
N LEU A 31 -7.22 5.76 9.58
CA LEU A 31 -8.43 6.03 10.35
C LEU A 31 -9.60 6.18 9.37
N CYS A 32 -10.62 5.33 9.50
CA CYS A 32 -11.80 5.38 8.64
C CYS A 32 -13.06 5.13 9.50
N GLY A 33 -13.68 6.22 9.95
CA GLY A 33 -14.72 6.16 10.99
C GLY A 33 -14.20 5.46 12.25
N GLU A 34 -14.92 4.43 12.70
CA GLU A 34 -14.53 3.62 13.85
C GLU A 34 -13.41 2.60 13.55
N ARG A 35 -13.12 2.35 12.27
CA ARG A 35 -12.06 1.41 11.87
C ARG A 35 -10.69 2.08 12.03
N ARG A 36 -9.79 1.40 12.71
CA ARG A 36 -8.38 1.77 12.83
C ARG A 36 -7.55 0.62 12.29
N LEU A 37 -6.80 0.86 11.22
CA LEU A 37 -5.92 -0.15 10.63
C LEU A 37 -4.47 0.20 10.91
N THR A 38 -3.70 -0.78 11.38
CA THR A 38 -2.26 -0.64 11.58
C THR A 38 -1.49 -0.78 10.25
N TYR A 39 -0.23 -0.34 10.22
CA TYR A 39 0.63 -0.53 9.04
C TYR A 39 0.69 -1.99 8.59
N THR A 40 0.80 -2.95 9.51
CA THR A 40 0.80 -4.38 9.17
C THR A 40 -0.53 -4.84 8.58
N GLN A 41 -1.66 -4.31 9.06
CA GLN A 41 -2.97 -4.65 8.50
C GLN A 41 -3.15 -4.08 7.08
N VAL A 42 -2.75 -2.83 6.85
CA VAL A 42 -2.80 -2.22 5.52
C VAL A 42 -1.86 -2.94 4.56
N GLN A 43 -0.65 -3.29 5.00
CA GLN A 43 0.31 -4.10 4.22
C GLN A 43 -0.29 -5.44 3.81
N ALA A 44 -0.96 -6.14 4.73
CA ALA A 44 -1.62 -7.40 4.42
C ALA A 44 -2.74 -7.22 3.37
N LEU A 45 -3.54 -6.14 3.47
CA LEU A 45 -4.56 -5.83 2.47
C LEU A 45 -3.93 -5.57 1.08
N ALA A 46 -2.89 -4.74 1.04
CA ALA A 46 -2.22 -4.39 -0.20
C ALA A 46 -1.55 -5.58 -0.88
N ASN A 47 -0.88 -6.43 -0.10
CA ASN A 47 -0.27 -7.65 -0.62
C ASN A 47 -1.30 -8.63 -1.18
N ARG A 48 -2.52 -8.70 -0.64
CA ARG A 48 -3.58 -9.51 -1.25
C ARG A 48 -3.96 -8.99 -2.63
N PHE A 49 -4.11 -7.68 -2.79
CA PHE A 49 -4.44 -7.09 -4.09
C PHE A 49 -3.29 -7.26 -5.10
N GLY A 50 -2.06 -6.93 -4.71
CA GLY A 50 -0.87 -7.10 -5.54
C GLY A 50 -0.62 -8.54 -6.00
N ASN A 51 -0.88 -9.53 -5.12
CA ASN A 51 -0.78 -10.94 -5.49
C ASN A 51 -1.85 -11.35 -6.51
N VAL A 52 -3.07 -10.82 -6.41
CA VAL A 52 -4.12 -11.07 -7.42
C VAL A 52 -3.71 -10.47 -8.77
N LEU A 53 -3.25 -9.21 -8.81
CA LEU A 53 -2.78 -8.60 -10.05
C LEU A 53 -1.64 -9.40 -10.69
N THR A 54 -0.69 -9.85 -9.88
CA THR A 54 0.40 -10.73 -10.32
C THR A 54 -0.14 -12.04 -10.91
N SER A 55 -1.12 -12.67 -10.25
CA SER A 55 -1.75 -13.92 -10.74
C SER A 55 -2.53 -13.73 -12.05
N LEU A 56 -3.04 -12.53 -12.30
CA LEU A 56 -3.70 -12.15 -13.55
C LEU A 56 -2.70 -11.75 -14.64
N GLY A 57 -1.40 -11.75 -14.34
CA GLY A 57 -0.34 -11.45 -15.30
C GLY A 57 -0.08 -9.97 -15.53
N VAL A 58 -0.58 -9.09 -14.66
CA VAL A 58 -0.35 -7.64 -14.74
C VAL A 58 1.15 -7.34 -14.57
N ARG A 59 1.68 -6.46 -15.42
CA ARG A 59 3.09 -6.08 -15.45
C ARG A 59 3.28 -4.61 -15.10
N GLN A 60 4.54 -4.25 -14.86
CA GLN A 60 4.93 -2.85 -14.70
C GLN A 60 4.46 -2.04 -15.93
N GLU A 61 4.00 -0.81 -15.70
CA GLU A 61 3.45 0.13 -16.70
C GLU A 61 2.06 -0.20 -17.24
N GLU A 62 1.49 -1.36 -16.91
CA GLU A 62 0.11 -1.67 -17.25
C GLU A 62 -0.87 -0.93 -16.34
N ARG A 63 -2.04 -0.59 -16.90
CA ARG A 63 -3.04 0.26 -16.24
C ARG A 63 -4.12 -0.61 -15.63
N VAL A 64 -4.39 -0.39 -14.34
CA VAL A 64 -5.49 -1.02 -13.60
C VAL A 64 -6.44 0.08 -13.14
N LEU A 65 -7.72 -0.04 -13.48
CA LEU A 65 -8.74 0.89 -13.01
C LEU A 65 -9.19 0.50 -11.61
N ILE A 66 -9.14 1.45 -10.67
CA ILE A 66 -9.64 1.29 -9.30
C ILE A 66 -10.97 2.03 -9.19
N ALA A 67 -12.06 1.28 -9.01
CA ALA A 67 -13.40 1.81 -8.79
C ALA A 67 -13.93 1.31 -7.44
N LEU A 68 -13.49 1.95 -6.36
CA LEU A 68 -13.86 1.63 -4.99
C LEU A 68 -14.38 2.90 -4.28
N PRO A 69 -15.27 2.77 -3.28
CA PRO A 69 -15.66 3.90 -2.43
C PRO A 69 -14.50 4.33 -1.52
N ASP A 70 -14.67 5.42 -0.78
CA ASP A 70 -13.68 5.94 0.18
C ASP A 70 -13.63 5.07 1.46
N ILE A 71 -13.01 3.89 1.32
CA ILE A 71 -12.84 2.88 2.37
C ILE A 71 -11.36 2.43 2.43
N PRO A 72 -10.88 1.79 3.52
CA PRO A 72 -9.47 1.41 3.68
C PRO A 72 -8.92 0.49 2.58
N GLU A 73 -9.79 -0.21 1.86
CA GLU A 73 -9.43 -1.05 0.72
C GLU A 73 -9.02 -0.21 -0.50
N PHE A 74 -9.47 1.04 -0.64
CA PHE A 74 -9.08 1.95 -1.73
C PHE A 74 -7.57 2.26 -1.72
N PRO A 75 -6.96 2.79 -0.63
CA PRO A 75 -5.52 3.04 -0.59
C PRO A 75 -4.68 1.77 -0.47
N ALA A 76 -5.30 0.60 -0.27
CA ALA A 76 -4.62 -0.69 -0.29
C ALA A 76 -4.59 -1.34 -1.69
N ALA A 77 -5.43 -0.91 -2.63
CA ALA A 77 -5.42 -1.38 -4.01
C ALA A 77 -4.32 -0.66 -4.81
#